data_AF-A0A843M0Y4-F1
#
_entry.id   AF-A0A843M0Y4-F1
#
_cell.length_a   1.000
_cell.length_b   1.000
_cell.length_c   1.000
_cell.angle_alpha   90.00
_cell.angle_beta   90.00
_cell.angle_gamma   90.00
#
_symmetry.space_group_name_H-M   'P 1'
#
loop_
_entity.id
_entity.type
_entity.pdbx_description
1 polymer ?
#
loop_
_entity_poly.entity_id
_entity_poly.type
_entity_poly.pdbx_seq_one_letter_code
_entity_poly.pdbx_strand_id
1 'polypeptide(L)' 'QLNDKDYYFLFSAASDNQKSLEPAVCELRGFLNCIGVESEKGIVFGLNAESEGEINHNENALNQAFEFGKNS' A
#
# COMPACT_ATOMS: atom_id res chain seq x y z
N GLN A 1 7.30 -7.42 -19.30
CA GLN A 1 7.54 -8.55 -18.38
C GLN A 1 6.73 -8.21 -17.11
N LEU A 2 6.93 -8.86 -15.95
CA LEU A 2 6.42 -8.29 -14.68
C LEU A 2 7.54 -7.60 -13.88
N ASN A 3 8.79 -8.03 -14.05
CA ASN A 3 9.94 -7.52 -13.33
C ASN A 3 10.48 -6.15 -13.81
N ASP A 4 9.85 -5.55 -14.80
CA ASP A 4 10.21 -4.27 -15.43
C ASP A 4 9.27 -3.12 -14.99
N LYS A 5 8.57 -3.30 -13.87
CA LYS A 5 7.54 -2.37 -13.38
C LYS A 5 7.85 -1.86 -11.99
N ASP A 6 7.39 -0.65 -11.72
CA ASP A 6 7.33 -0.09 -10.37
C ASP A 6 6.05 -0.53 -9.67
N TYR A 7 6.19 -1.00 -8.43
CA TYR A 7 5.10 -1.52 -7.62
C TYR A 7 4.83 -0.60 -6.43
N TYR A 8 3.56 -0.31 -6.18
CA TYR A 8 3.09 0.44 -5.02
C TYR A 8 1.96 -0.32 -4.36
N PHE A 9 1.91 -0.33 -3.03
CA PHE A 9 0.83 -0.98 -2.29
C PHE A 9 -0.01 0.06 -1.54
N LEU A 10 -1.33 -0.05 -1.67
CA LEU A 10 -2.28 0.78 -0.96
C LEU A 10 -3.13 -0.15 -0.11
N PHE A 11 -3.03 0.00 1.21
CA PHE A 11 -3.83 -0.75 2.16
C PHE A 11 -4.91 0.13 2.77
N SER A 12 -6.10 -0.41 2.99
CA SER A 12 -7.12 0.15 3.87
C SER A 12 -7.46 -0.86 4.96
N ALA A 13 -7.62 -0.41 6.20
CA ALA A 13 -7.97 -1.28 7.31
C ALA A 13 -8.81 -0.55 8.35
N ALA A 14 -9.75 -1.27 8.98
CA ALA A 14 -10.46 -0.80 10.16
C ALA A 14 -9.53 -0.57 11.37
N SER A 15 -8.43 -1.33 11.45
CA SER A 15 -7.43 -1.22 12.51
C SER A 15 -6.74 0.14 12.50
N ASP A 16 -6.49 0.71 13.68
CA ASP A 16 -5.67 1.91 13.91
C ASP A 16 -4.16 1.58 13.95
N ASN A 17 -3.83 0.30 14.15
CA ASN A 17 -2.46 -0.18 14.27
C ASN A 17 -1.93 -0.67 12.94
N GLN A 18 -0.97 0.06 12.36
CA GLN A 18 -0.28 -0.32 11.13
C GLN A 18 0.37 -1.72 11.23
N LYS A 19 0.85 -2.12 12.41
CA LYS A 19 1.55 -3.41 12.58
C LYS A 19 0.66 -4.61 12.25
N SER A 20 -0.66 -4.45 12.35
CA SER A 20 -1.63 -5.48 11.96
C SER A 20 -1.56 -5.83 10.47
N LEU A 21 -1.00 -4.95 9.63
CA LEU A 21 -0.87 -5.13 8.18
C LEU A 21 0.48 -5.70 7.74
N GLU A 22 1.48 -5.79 8.64
CA GLU A 22 2.81 -6.34 8.31
C GLU A 22 2.77 -7.75 7.70
N PRO A 23 1.89 -8.68 8.13
CA PRO A 23 1.77 -9.97 7.46
C PRO A 23 1.35 -9.85 5.98
N ALA A 24 0.42 -8.96 5.65
CA ALA A 24 -0.03 -8.74 4.28
C ALA A 24 1.07 -8.07 3.42
N VAL A 25 1.80 -7.12 4.01
CA VAL A 25 2.99 -6.52 3.37
C VAL A 25 4.04 -7.59 3.06
N CYS A 26 4.30 -8.50 4.01
CA CYS A 26 5.24 -9.59 3.83
C CYS A 26 4.82 -10.54 2.70
N GLU A 27 3.52 -10.88 2.62
CA GLU A 27 2.98 -11.73 1.55
C GLU A 27 3.18 -11.10 0.16
N LEU A 28 2.84 -9.82 0.01
CA LEU A 28 3.02 -9.12 -1.27
C LEU A 28 4.49 -8.97 -1.64
N ARG A 29 5.38 -8.72 -0.67
CA ARG A 29 6.84 -8.73 -0.91
C ARG A 29 7.34 -10.11 -1.31
N GLY A 30 6.78 -11.18 -0.73
CA GLY A 30 7.04 -12.55 -1.15
C GLY A 30 6.68 -12.78 -2.62
N PHE A 31 5.53 -12.26 -3.07
CA PHE A 31 5.15 -12.28 -4.48
C PHE A 31 6.14 -11.51 -5.36
N LEU A 32 6.54 -10.29 -4.97
CA LEU A 32 7.55 -9.51 -5.72
C LEU A 32 8.87 -10.27 -5.87
N ASN A 33 9.33 -10.91 -4.79
CA ASN A 33 10.53 -11.74 -4.82
C ASN A 33 10.39 -12.92 -5.81
N CYS A 34 9.24 -13.58 -5.87
CA CYS A 34 8.98 -14.67 -6.83
C CYS A 34 9.10 -14.21 -8.30
N ILE A 35 8.81 -12.94 -8.59
CA ILE A 35 8.93 -12.37 -9.93
C ILE A 35 10.25 -11.62 -10.15
N GLY A 36 11.19 -11.67 -9.19
CA GLY A 36 12.52 -11.05 -9.31
C GLY A 36 12.52 -9.53 -9.12
N VAL A 37 11.53 -8.99 -8.40
CA VAL A 37 11.46 -7.58 -7.99
C VAL A 37 11.92 -7.48 -6.54
N GLU A 38 12.93 -6.64 -6.27
CA GLU A 38 13.56 -6.53 -4.95
C GLU A 38 12.61 -5.97 -3.88
N SER A 39 11.87 -4.91 -4.21
CA SER A 39 10.91 -4.28 -3.31
C SER A 39 9.95 -3.36 -4.05
N GLU A 40 8.84 -3.03 -3.39
CA GLU A 40 7.92 -1.97 -3.79
C GLU A 40 8.56 -0.58 -3.64
N LYS A 41 8.14 0.37 -4.48
CA LYS A 41 8.59 1.78 -4.43
C LYS A 41 7.94 2.58 -3.30
N GLY A 42 6.81 2.11 -2.77
CA GLY A 42 6.12 2.77 -1.67
C GLY A 42 4.89 2.01 -1.19
N ILE A 43 4.52 2.27 0.06
CA ILE A 43 3.32 1.73 0.69
C ILE A 43 2.53 2.88 1.32
N VAL A 44 1.22 2.86 1.14
CA VAL A 44 0.24 3.75 1.78
C VAL A 44 -0.61 2.94 2.75
N PHE A 45 -0.78 3.46 3.97
CA PHE A 45 -1.62 2.85 5.00
C PHE A 45 -2.83 3.73 5.35
N GLY A 46 -3.99 3.37 4.80
CA GLY A 46 -5.29 3.93 5.13
C GLY A 46 -5.92 3.24 6.35
N LEU A 47 -5.47 3.62 7.54
CA LEU A 47 -5.98 3.09 8.81
C LEU A 47 -7.30 3.75 9.21
N ASN A 48 -8.05 3.11 10.12
CA ASN A 48 -9.37 3.54 10.60
C ASN A 48 -10.42 3.70 9.49
N ALA A 49 -10.39 2.83 8.48
CA ALA A 49 -11.39 2.77 7.42
C ALA A 49 -12.11 1.41 7.47
N GLU A 50 -13.22 1.36 8.20
CA GLU A 50 -14.06 0.17 8.38
C GLU A 50 -15.19 0.13 7.36
N SER A 51 -15.75 1.30 7.05
CA SER A 51 -16.89 1.46 6.15
C SER A 51 -16.54 2.21 4.88
N GLU A 52 -17.38 2.04 3.86
CA GLU A 52 -17.27 2.78 2.61
C GLU A 52 -17.24 4.29 2.88
N GLY A 53 -16.30 4.97 2.23
CA GLY A 53 -16.18 6.42 2.30
C GLY A 53 -15.38 6.95 3.50
N GLU A 54 -15.14 6.17 4.55
CA GLU A 54 -14.34 6.64 5.71
C GLU A 54 -12.90 6.99 5.32
N ILE A 55 -12.34 6.26 4.35
CA ILE A 55 -11.01 6.55 3.81
C ILE A 55 -10.89 7.98 3.24
N ASN A 56 -12.01 8.60 2.83
CA ASN A 56 -12.03 9.97 2.32
C ASN A 56 -11.62 11.01 3.38
N HIS A 57 -11.69 10.64 4.66
CA HIS A 57 -11.26 11.49 5.78
C HIS A 57 -9.79 11.29 6.15
N ASN A 58 -9.09 10.32 5.54
CA ASN A 58 -7.67 10.08 5.76
C ASN A 58 -6.82 10.87 4.75
N GLU A 59 -6.75 12.19 4.94
CA GLU A 59 -6.04 13.10 4.03
C GLU A 59 -4.58 12.71 3.83
N ASN A 60 -3.91 12.18 4.86
CA ASN A 60 -2.51 11.77 4.76
C ASN A 60 -2.35 10.60 3.78
N ALA A 61 -3.12 9.52 3.95
CA ALA A 61 -3.07 8.36 3.06
C ALA A 61 -3.43 8.74 1.63
N LEU A 62 -4.47 9.56 1.44
CA LEU A 62 -4.90 10.00 0.11
C LEU A 62 -3.84 10.88 -0.58
N ASN A 63 -3.24 11.82 0.14
CA ASN A 63 -2.18 12.68 -0.41
C ASN A 63 -0.94 11.86 -0.76
N GLN A 64 -0.56 10.89 0.08
CA GLN A 64 0.57 9.99 -0.22
C GLN A 64 0.30 9.16 -1.48
N ALA A 65 -0.90 8.59 -1.60
CA ALA A 65 -1.32 7.84 -2.79
C ALA A 65 -1.32 8.73 -4.04
N PHE A 66 -1.80 9.97 -3.93
CA PHE A 66 -1.80 10.94 -5.01
C PHE A 66 -0.37 11.28 -5.47
N GLU A 67 0.54 11.56 -4.55
CA GLU A 67 1.94 11.89 -4.90
C GLU A 67 2.68 10.69 -5.48
N PHE A 68 2.37 9.45 -5.06
CA PHE A 68 2.89 8.26 -5.72
C PHE A 68 2.41 8.16 -7.17
N GLY A 69 1.11 8.35 -7.43
CA GLY A 69 0.55 8.30 -8.78
C GLY A 69 0.98 9.46 -9.69
N LYS A 70 1.42 10.59 -9.12
CA LYS A 70 1.92 11.73 -9.88
C LYS A 70 3.36 11.53 -10.38
N ASN A 71 4.15 10.77 -9.62
CA ASN A 71 5.58 10.51 -9.90
C ASN A 71 5.82 9.11 -10.50
N SER A 72 4.76 8.38 -10.85
CA SER A 72 4.78 7.05 -11.46
C SER A 72 4.82 7.06 -12.99
#